data_AF-A0AAP3A8C3-F1
#
_entry.id   AF-A0AAP3A8C3-F1
#
_cell.length_a   1.000
_cell.length_b   1.000
_cell.length_c   1.000
_cell.angle_alpha   90.00
_cell.angle_beta   90.00
_cell.angle_gamma   90.00
#
_symmetry.space_group_name_H-M   'P 1'
#
loop_
_entity.id
_entity.type
_entity.pdbx_description
1 polymer ?
#
loop_
_entity_poly.entity_id
_entity_poly.type
_entity_poly.pdbx_seq_one_letter_code
_entity_poly.pdbx_strand_id
1 'polypeptide(L)' 'MKNSELEQLINDKLNSAAISDFAPNGLQVEGRETVHKIVTGVTACQALLDEAVR' A
#
# COMPACT_ATOMS: atom_id res chain seq x y z
N MET A 1 6.03 -12.23 1.49
CA MET A 1 5.93 -11.27 2.61
C MET A 1 4.45 -11.09 2.91
N LYS A 2 4.05 -11.04 4.18
CA LYS A 2 2.66 -10.74 4.54
C LYS A 2 2.32 -9.29 4.22
N ASN A 3 1.07 -8.99 3.91
CA ASN A 3 0.60 -7.63 3.65
C ASN A 3 0.84 -6.69 4.85
N SER A 4 0.64 -7.18 6.07
CA SER A 4 0.91 -6.46 7.32
C SER A 4 2.41 -6.23 7.58
N GLU A 5 3.26 -7.20 7.25
CA GLU A 5 4.72 -7.03 7.34
C GLU A 5 5.21 -5.96 6.35
N LEU A 6 4.65 -5.93 5.14
CA LEU A 6 4.96 -4.93 4.12
C LEU A 6 4.51 -3.53 4.55
N GLU A 7 3.29 -3.42 5.08
CA GLU A 7 2.77 -2.17 5.64
C GLU A 7 3.68 -1.65 6.75
N GLN A 8 4.02 -2.50 7.72
CA GLN A 8 4.87 -2.11 8.85
C GLN A 8 6.25 -1.64 8.37
N LEU A 9 6.87 -2.38 7.44
CA LEU A 9 8.16 -2.02 6.87
C LEU A 9 8.14 -0.62 6.23
N ILE A 10 7.10 -0.30 5.47
CA ILE A 10 6.97 0.99 4.79
C ILE A 10 6.67 2.10 5.79
N ASN A 11 5.75 1.85 6.74
CA ASN A 11 5.39 2.81 7.77
C ASN A 11 6.60 3.20 8.63
N ASP A 12 7.41 2.23 9.05
CA ASP A 12 8.64 2.46 9.81
C ASP A 12 9.67 3.22 8.98
N LYS A 13 9.83 2.86 7.69
CA LYS A 13 10.79 3.51 6.80
C LYS A 13 10.46 4.98 6.55
N LEU A 14 9.18 5.32 6.46
CA LEU A 14 8.70 6.67 6.20
C LEU A 14 8.35 7.45 7.47
N ASN A 15 8.40 6.80 8.64
CA ASN A 15 7.92 7.34 9.90
C ASN A 15 6.48 7.88 9.80
N SER A 16 5.61 7.14 9.10
CA SER A 16 4.27 7.62 8.72
C SER A 16 3.38 7.92 9.93
N ALA A 17 3.55 7.17 11.03
CA ALA A 17 2.80 7.37 12.27
C ALA A 17 3.07 8.72 12.96
N ALA A 18 4.18 9.38 12.64
CA ALA A 18 4.52 10.70 13.20
C ALA A 18 3.88 11.86 12.42
N ILE A 19 3.23 11.60 11.28
CA ILE A 19 2.71 12.61 10.38
C ILE A 19 1.18 12.57 10.41
N SER A 20 0.56 13.71 10.73
CA SER A 20 -0.89 13.89 10.60
C SER A 20 -1.26 14.13 9.14
N ASP A 21 -2.22 13.38 8.64
CA ASP A 21 -2.62 13.40 7.23
C ASP A 21 -4.15 13.50 7.11
N PHE A 22 -4.63 13.96 5.96
CA PHE A 22 -6.05 14.05 5.65
C PHE A 22 -6.66 12.67 5.34
N ALA A 23 -5.82 11.69 5.00
CA ALA A 23 -6.23 10.33 4.67
C ALA A 23 -5.45 9.30 5.53
N PRO A 24 -5.98 8.08 5.71
CA PRO A 24 -5.24 7.02 6.38
C PRO A 24 -4.00 6.62 5.57
N ASN A 25 -2.83 6.66 6.22
CA ASN A 25 -1.57 6.10 5.69
C ASN A 25 -1.46 4.61 6.03
N GLY A 26 -0.90 3.80 5.11
CA GLY A 26 -0.76 2.35 5.28
C GLY A 26 -1.71 1.53 4.41
N LEU A 27 -2.16 0.38 4.92
CA LEU A 27 -3.08 -0.54 4.23
C LEU A 27 -4.50 0.04 4.25
N GLN A 28 -4.97 0.52 3.09
CA GLN A 28 -6.31 1.11 2.97
C GLN A 28 -7.41 0.09 2.62
N VAL A 29 -7.08 -0.92 1.80
CA VAL A 29 -8.00 -1.99 1.40
C VAL A 29 -7.28 -3.32 1.51
N GLU A 30 -7.80 -4.22 2.35
CA GLU A 30 -7.22 -5.53 2.55
C GLU A 30 -7.44 -6.45 1.34
N GLY A 31 -6.38 -7.17 0.96
CA GLY A 31 -6.41 -8.21 -0.07
C GLY A 31 -5.87 -9.54 0.46
N ARG A 32 -5.23 -10.34 -0.40
CA ARG A 32 -4.57 -11.58 0.03
C ARG A 32 -3.44 -11.32 1.03
N GLU A 33 -3.24 -12.25 1.97
CA GLU A 33 -2.19 -12.14 2.99
C GLU A 33 -0.79 -12.08 2.38
N THR A 34 -0.47 -12.92 1.39
CA THR A 34 0.90 -12.99 0.84
C THR A 34 1.06 -12.15 -0.43
N VAL A 35 1.96 -11.15 -0.36
CA VAL A 35 2.33 -10.27 -1.48
C VAL A 35 3.52 -10.85 -2.25
N HIS A 36 3.39 -10.92 -3.58
CA HIS A 36 4.41 -11.46 -4.51
C HIS A 36 4.86 -10.47 -5.58
N LYS A 37 3.96 -9.60 -6.05
CA LYS A 37 4.20 -8.57 -7.07
C LYS A 37 3.60 -7.26 -6.57
N ILE A 38 4.34 -6.17 -6.74
CA ILE A 38 3.91 -4.82 -6.38
C ILE A 38 3.81 -4.01 -7.67
N VAL A 39 2.70 -3.30 -7.84
CA VAL A 39 2.49 -2.29 -8.88
C VAL A 39 2.28 -0.96 -8.15
N THR A 40 2.98 0.08 -8.59
CA THR A 40 2.91 1.42 -7.97
C THR A 40 2.49 2.46 -8.99
N GLY A 41 1.89 3.55 -8.51
CA GLY A 41 1.48 4.68 -9.33
C GLY A 41 1.17 5.89 -8.43
N VAL A 42 1.00 7.06 -9.05
CA VAL A 42 0.77 8.33 -8.31
C VAL A 42 -0.63 8.35 -7.68
N THR A 43 -1.63 7.76 -8.34
CA THR A 43 -3.03 7.74 -7.88
C THR A 43 -3.62 6.36 -8.13
N ALA A 44 -4.40 5.85 -7.17
CA ALA A 44 -5.17 4.61 -7.30
C ALA A 44 -6.41 4.79 -8.21
N CYS A 45 -6.19 5.24 -9.46
CA CYS A 45 -7.24 5.40 -10.47
C CYS A 45 -7.54 4.07 -11.17
N GLN A 46 -8.68 3.99 -11.87
CA GLN A 46 -9.11 2.77 -12.57
C GLN A 46 -8.04 2.21 -13.51
N ALA A 47 -7.37 3.07 -14.28
CA ALA A 47 -6.32 2.65 -15.20
C ALA A 47 -5.13 1.96 -14.49
N LEU A 48 -4.76 2.41 -13.28
CA LEU A 48 -3.71 1.75 -12.49
C LEU A 48 -4.18 0.38 -11.99
N LEU A 49 -5.43 0.29 -11.56
CA LEU A 49 -6.01 -0.97 -11.09
C LEU A 49 -6.12 -1.99 -12.23
N ASP A 50 -6.49 -1.55 -13.43
CA ASP A 50 -6.55 -2.41 -14.62
C ASP A 50 -5.17 -2.99 -14.96
N GLU A 51 -4.11 -2.17 -14.91
CA GLU A 51 -2.72 -2.64 -15.10
C GLU A 51 -2.24 -3.57 -13.98
N ALA A 52 -2.76 -3.43 -12.75
CA ALA A 52 -2.44 -4.34 -11.65
C ALA A 52 -3.12 -5.71 -11.78
N VAL A 53 -4.27 -5.78 -12.47
CA VAL A 53 -5.00 -7.02 -12.77
C VAL A 53 -4.46 -7.74 -14.00
N ARG A 54 -3.83 -7.00 -14.92
CA ARG A 54 -3.27 -7.52 -16.18
C ARG A 54 -2.13 -8.52 -15.99
#